data_AF-A0A538RXD5-F1
#
_entry.id   AF-A0A538RXD5-F1
#
_cell.length_a   1.000
_cell.length_b   1.000
_cell.length_c   1.000
_cell.angle_alpha   90.00
_cell.angle_beta   90.00
_cell.angle_gamma   90.00
#
_symmetry.space_group_name_H-M   'P 1'
#
loop_
_entity.id
_entity.type
_entity.pdbx_description
1 polymer ?
#
loop_
_entity_poly.entity_id
_entity_poly.type
_entity_poly.pdbx_seq_one_letter_code
_entity_poly.pdbx_strand_id
1 'polypeptide(L)'
;ALGALAAKLMALRAEPRACRMAIVPPWDGRAVPVAEAGKLLAGLQRLPRRLQETLIVRRVRATLDFLCSRGSAAELDDQLRALADTGAVALEGSYGLIRFITWAVPILGFLGTVLGITTAISGVSPEVLEKSLSTVTDGLAEAFDTTALALALTMLTMFLSFLVERAEQGIHDQVDRYVDRELAHRFERAGSEEGKYVDGLRRHAEVLLQAVDGLVQRQAKLWAQTIEEADRRRNDAEKRQQVLITEALEKALEHTIEAHDRRLAAQEKQVADHHAALLGQLQALAKSVGDTGNEQQASLAQVAAGIAAQLQDSDKYLRRLQETLNQNLAALAGAGTFEQAIHSLTAAIHLMTARTATPPAGAASRIGPRPGAAA
;
A
#
# COMPACT_ATOMS: atom_id res chain seq x y z
N ALA A 1 65.88 8.97 -64.55
CA ALA A 1 64.53 9.45 -64.19
C ALA A 1 63.45 8.94 -65.15
N LEU A 2 63.36 9.46 -66.39
CA LEU A 2 62.24 9.19 -67.32
C LEU A 2 61.82 7.70 -67.48
N GLY A 3 62.77 6.76 -67.61
CA GLY A 3 62.44 5.33 -67.70
C GLY A 3 61.72 4.75 -66.47
N ALA A 4 62.02 5.24 -65.27
CA ALA A 4 61.34 4.85 -64.04
C ALA A 4 59.92 5.45 -63.95
N LEU A 5 59.75 6.69 -64.43
CA LEU A 5 58.43 7.31 -64.57
C LEU A 5 57.55 6.56 -65.59
N ALA A 6 58.13 6.13 -66.71
CA ALA A 6 57.43 5.29 -67.70
C ALA A 6 57.01 3.94 -67.10
N ALA A 7 57.89 3.27 -66.34
CA ALA A 7 57.58 2.02 -65.66
C ALA A 7 56.44 2.19 -64.62
N LYS A 8 56.49 3.23 -63.77
CA LYS A 8 55.39 3.59 -62.86
C LYS A 8 54.10 3.87 -63.64
N LEU A 9 54.13 4.70 -64.68
CA LEU A 9 52.96 5.02 -65.50
C LEU A 9 52.32 3.78 -66.17
N MET A 10 53.11 2.77 -66.52
CA MET A 10 52.59 1.49 -67.02
C MET A 10 51.93 0.66 -65.91
N ALA A 11 52.48 0.64 -64.70
CA ALA A 11 51.85 0.00 -63.54
C ALA A 11 50.53 0.69 -63.14
N LEU A 12 50.52 2.02 -63.06
CA LEU A 12 49.32 2.83 -62.80
C LEU A 12 48.16 2.57 -63.79
N ARG A 13 48.44 2.08 -65.00
CA ARG A 13 47.38 1.73 -65.98
C ARG A 13 46.68 0.41 -65.70
N ALA A 14 47.22 -0.44 -64.82
CA ALA A 14 46.59 -1.70 -64.44
C ALA A 14 45.57 -1.53 -63.29
N GLU A 15 45.91 -0.75 -62.27
CA GLU A 15 45.15 -0.69 -61.01
C GLU A 15 43.72 -0.11 -61.12
N PRO A 16 43.42 0.92 -61.94
CA PRO A 16 42.06 1.43 -62.12
C PRO A 16 41.06 0.41 -62.69
N ARG A 17 41.53 -0.73 -63.23
CA ARG A 17 40.66 -1.86 -63.59
C ARG A 17 40.38 -2.77 -62.39
N ALA A 18 41.36 -2.96 -61.51
CA ALA A 18 41.17 -3.73 -60.27
C ALA A 18 40.25 -3.00 -59.29
N CYS A 19 40.41 -1.69 -59.08
CA CYS A 19 39.52 -0.89 -58.22
C CYS A 19 38.07 -0.76 -58.73
N ARG A 20 37.79 -1.18 -59.97
CA ARG A 20 36.44 -1.28 -60.54
C ARG A 20 35.82 -2.68 -60.41
N MET A 21 36.60 -3.68 -60.01
CA MET A 21 36.07 -5.00 -59.66
C MET A 21 35.70 -5.01 -58.17
N ALA A 22 34.51 -5.52 -57.85
CA ALA A 22 34.14 -5.82 -56.47
C ALA A 22 34.96 -7.03 -55.98
N ILE A 23 36.14 -6.75 -55.44
CA ILE A 23 37.12 -7.73 -54.96
C ILE A 23 36.64 -8.43 -53.68
N VAL A 24 35.86 -7.70 -52.87
CA VAL A 24 35.21 -8.21 -51.66
C VAL A 24 33.73 -8.44 -51.99
N PRO A 25 33.10 -9.56 -51.59
CA PRO A 25 31.68 -9.79 -51.83
C PRO A 25 30.82 -8.72 -51.14
N PRO A 26 29.70 -8.29 -51.76
CA PRO A 26 28.88 -7.20 -51.27
C PRO A 26 28.41 -7.46 -49.84
N TRP A 27 28.34 -6.39 -49.06
CA TRP A 27 27.93 -6.40 -47.66
C TRP A 27 26.47 -5.93 -47.53
N ASP A 28 25.71 -6.55 -46.62
CA ASP A 28 24.29 -6.25 -46.38
C ASP A 28 24.06 -5.26 -45.22
N GLY A 29 25.14 -4.67 -44.68
CA GLY A 29 25.10 -3.70 -43.59
C GLY A 29 25.03 -4.30 -42.19
N ARG A 30 25.02 -5.63 -42.03
CA ARG A 30 25.05 -6.28 -40.70
C ARG A 30 26.48 -6.59 -40.28
N ALA A 31 26.86 -6.21 -39.06
CA ALA A 31 28.17 -6.56 -38.50
C ALA A 31 28.39 -8.07 -38.52
N VAL A 32 29.61 -8.49 -38.88
CA VAL A 32 29.98 -9.90 -39.10
C VAL A 32 31.06 -10.32 -38.09
N PRO A 33 30.95 -11.48 -37.43
CA PRO A 33 31.97 -11.94 -36.49
C PRO A 33 33.33 -12.12 -37.17
N VAL A 34 34.40 -11.77 -36.45
CA VAL A 34 35.79 -11.74 -36.98
C VAL A 34 36.24 -13.09 -37.58
N ALA A 35 35.63 -14.21 -37.15
CA ALA A 35 35.83 -15.53 -37.74
C ALA A 35 35.55 -15.61 -39.26
N GLU A 36 34.72 -14.72 -39.82
CA GLU A 36 34.49 -14.66 -41.27
C GLU A 36 35.62 -13.99 -42.05
N ALA A 37 36.51 -13.24 -41.39
CA ALA A 37 37.68 -12.65 -42.05
C ALA A 37 38.53 -13.73 -42.76
N GLY A 38 38.64 -14.93 -42.16
CA GLY A 38 39.33 -16.08 -42.76
C GLY A 38 38.66 -16.62 -44.02
N LYS A 39 37.31 -16.55 -44.10
CA LYS A 39 36.55 -16.92 -45.31
C LYS A 39 36.83 -15.93 -46.45
N LEU A 40 36.85 -14.63 -46.12
CA LEU A 40 37.16 -13.56 -47.07
C LEU A 40 38.62 -13.64 -47.56
N LEU A 41 39.56 -13.89 -46.65
CA LEU A 41 40.98 -14.08 -46.95
C LEU A 41 41.21 -15.26 -47.91
N ALA A 42 40.57 -16.41 -47.65
CA ALA A 42 40.60 -17.56 -48.55
C ALA A 42 39.96 -17.27 -49.92
N GLY A 43 38.98 -16.36 -49.98
CA GLY A 43 38.46 -15.80 -51.24
C GLY A 43 39.52 -15.03 -52.03
N LEU A 44 40.25 -14.11 -51.39
CA LEU A 44 41.31 -13.33 -52.02
C LEU A 44 42.49 -14.19 -52.50
N GLN A 45 42.80 -15.28 -51.81
CA GLN A 45 43.84 -16.22 -52.21
C GLN A 45 43.49 -17.02 -53.48
N ARG A 46 42.20 -17.11 -53.84
CA ARG A 46 41.71 -17.76 -55.08
C ARG A 46 41.73 -16.84 -56.31
N LEU A 47 41.98 -15.54 -56.14
CA LEU A 47 42.07 -14.59 -57.27
C LEU A 47 43.31 -14.86 -58.15
N PRO A 48 43.28 -14.56 -59.46
CA PRO A 48 44.46 -14.65 -60.33
C PRO A 48 45.66 -13.85 -59.79
N ARG A 49 46.90 -14.36 -59.94
CA ARG A 49 48.13 -13.72 -59.41
C ARG A 49 48.24 -12.22 -59.74
N ARG A 50 47.94 -11.83 -60.98
CA ARG A 50 47.94 -10.42 -61.44
C ARG A 50 46.99 -9.50 -60.65
N LEU A 51 45.92 -10.03 -60.06
CA LEU A 51 45.05 -9.29 -59.15
C LEU A 51 45.62 -9.29 -57.73
N GLN A 52 46.18 -10.41 -57.26
CA GLN A 52 46.82 -10.51 -55.93
C GLN A 52 48.00 -9.55 -55.73
N GLU A 53 48.68 -9.17 -56.81
CA GLU A 53 49.81 -8.24 -56.81
C GLU A 53 49.40 -6.75 -56.69
N THR A 54 48.13 -6.41 -56.97
CA THR A 54 47.61 -5.03 -56.92
C THR A 54 47.56 -4.46 -55.50
N LEU A 55 47.72 -3.14 -55.37
CA LEU A 55 47.68 -2.42 -54.10
C LEU A 55 46.42 -2.74 -53.31
N ILE A 56 45.26 -2.76 -53.96
CA ILE A 56 43.96 -3.03 -53.35
C ILE A 56 43.86 -4.45 -52.76
N VAL A 57 44.26 -5.51 -53.47
CA VAL A 57 44.22 -6.87 -52.89
C VAL A 57 45.26 -7.02 -51.79
N ARG A 58 46.44 -6.40 -51.91
CA ARG A 58 47.47 -6.42 -50.86
C ARG A 58 47.03 -5.70 -49.58
N ARG A 59 46.33 -4.57 -49.70
CA ARG A 59 45.73 -3.82 -48.59
C ARG A 59 44.65 -4.64 -47.88
N VAL A 60 43.62 -5.09 -48.60
CA VAL A 60 42.52 -5.88 -48.02
C VAL A 60 43.06 -7.17 -47.39
N ARG A 61 44.03 -7.83 -48.03
CA ARG A 61 44.72 -9.00 -47.45
C ARG A 61 45.38 -8.67 -46.11
N ALA A 62 46.23 -7.65 -46.04
CA ALA A 62 46.92 -7.27 -44.80
C ALA A 62 45.95 -6.93 -43.65
N THR A 63 44.83 -6.27 -43.96
CA THR A 63 43.77 -6.00 -42.97
C THR A 63 43.09 -7.28 -42.49
N LEU A 64 42.78 -8.22 -43.39
CA LEU A 64 42.17 -9.50 -43.02
C LEU A 64 43.15 -10.42 -42.29
N ASP A 65 44.43 -10.43 -42.63
CA ASP A 65 45.48 -11.17 -41.93
C ASP A 65 45.65 -10.65 -40.48
N PHE A 66 45.59 -9.33 -40.27
CA PHE A 66 45.54 -8.72 -38.92
C PHE A 66 44.30 -9.15 -38.14
N LEU A 67 43.11 -9.08 -38.75
CA LEU A 67 41.87 -9.53 -38.12
C LEU A 67 41.90 -11.03 -37.75
N CYS A 68 42.42 -11.88 -38.63
CA CYS A 68 42.56 -13.32 -38.38
C CYS A 68 43.59 -13.65 -37.29
N SER A 69 44.71 -12.93 -37.24
CA SER A 69 45.76 -13.17 -36.23
C SER A 69 45.43 -12.57 -34.85
N ARG A 70 44.68 -11.47 -34.80
CA ARG A 70 44.26 -10.81 -33.55
C ARG A 70 42.93 -11.32 -33.00
N GLY A 71 42.05 -11.84 -33.85
CA GLY A 71 40.72 -12.33 -33.46
C GLY A 71 39.73 -11.24 -33.01
N SER A 72 40.08 -9.95 -33.15
CA SER A 72 39.26 -8.81 -32.73
C SER A 72 39.39 -7.64 -33.71
N ALA A 73 38.28 -6.94 -33.94
CA ALA A 73 38.22 -5.72 -34.77
C ALA A 73 38.35 -4.42 -33.95
N ALA A 74 38.68 -4.47 -32.66
CA ALA A 74 38.73 -3.30 -31.78
C ALA A 74 39.73 -2.22 -32.25
N GLU A 75 40.92 -2.62 -32.69
CA GLU A 75 41.98 -1.73 -33.22
C GLU A 75 42.02 -1.76 -34.77
N LEU A 76 40.89 -2.02 -35.42
CA LEU A 76 40.81 -2.09 -36.88
C LEU A 76 41.11 -0.72 -37.53
N ASP A 77 40.55 0.36 -36.99
CA ASP A 77 40.73 1.71 -37.54
C ASP A 77 42.18 2.20 -37.41
N ASP A 78 42.82 1.92 -36.28
CA ASP A 78 44.24 2.23 -36.05
C ASP A 78 45.15 1.42 -36.99
N GLN A 79 44.84 0.14 -37.22
CA GLN A 79 45.56 -0.68 -38.18
C GLN A 79 45.36 -0.19 -39.63
N LEU A 80 44.13 0.21 -40.00
CA LEU A 80 43.84 0.79 -41.32
C LEU A 80 44.62 2.08 -41.54
N ARG A 81 44.69 2.95 -40.53
CA ARG A 81 45.48 4.19 -40.55
C ARG A 81 46.98 3.92 -40.61
N ALA A 82 47.50 3.02 -39.77
CA ALA A 82 48.92 2.65 -39.79
C ALA A 82 49.34 2.05 -41.14
N LEU A 83 48.45 1.28 -41.79
CA LEU A 83 48.64 0.83 -43.17
C LEU A 83 48.63 2.03 -44.15
N ALA A 84 47.64 2.92 -44.05
CA ALA A 84 47.55 4.14 -44.88
C ALA A 84 48.88 4.93 -44.85
N ASP A 85 49.31 5.34 -43.66
CA ASP A 85 50.52 6.11 -43.39
C ASP A 85 51.79 5.38 -43.89
N THR A 86 51.92 4.08 -43.63
CA THR A 86 53.03 3.25 -44.15
C THR A 86 53.06 3.24 -45.68
N GLY A 87 51.89 3.25 -46.33
CA GLY A 87 51.76 3.31 -47.78
C GLY A 87 52.17 4.67 -48.36
N ALA A 88 51.88 5.77 -47.66
CA ALA A 88 52.30 7.11 -48.06
C ALA A 88 53.83 7.28 -47.96
N VAL A 89 54.45 6.81 -46.87
CA VAL A 89 55.91 6.82 -46.69
C VAL A 89 56.60 5.94 -47.75
N ALA A 90 56.06 4.76 -48.05
CA ALA A 90 56.59 3.90 -49.11
C ALA A 90 56.45 4.54 -50.52
N LEU A 91 55.36 5.28 -50.75
CA LEU A 91 55.15 6.03 -52.00
C LEU A 91 56.22 7.12 -52.15
N GLU A 92 56.43 7.99 -51.15
CA GLU A 92 57.47 9.02 -51.21
C GLU A 92 58.88 8.40 -51.40
N GLY A 93 59.22 7.36 -50.63
CA GLY A 93 60.50 6.65 -50.76
C GLY A 93 60.75 6.14 -52.19
N SER A 94 59.70 5.70 -52.89
CA SER A 94 59.81 5.22 -54.28
C SER A 94 60.17 6.31 -55.31
N TYR A 95 59.98 7.60 -54.97
CA TYR A 95 60.39 8.73 -55.81
C TYR A 95 61.80 9.24 -55.47
N GLY A 96 62.45 8.78 -54.39
CA GLY A 96 63.77 9.26 -53.95
C GLY A 96 64.84 9.26 -55.04
N LEU A 97 64.97 8.16 -55.80
CA LEU A 97 65.92 8.06 -56.92
C LEU A 97 65.57 8.98 -58.09
N ILE A 98 64.28 9.21 -58.34
CA ILE A 98 63.81 10.11 -59.41
C ILE A 98 64.13 11.56 -59.01
N ARG A 99 63.84 11.93 -57.76
CA ARG A 99 64.14 13.23 -57.15
C ARG A 99 65.65 13.52 -57.15
N PHE A 100 66.48 12.55 -56.76
CA PHE A 100 67.95 12.63 -56.81
C PHE A 100 68.49 12.85 -58.23
N ILE A 101 68.07 12.05 -59.22
CA ILE A 101 68.52 12.22 -60.62
C ILE A 101 68.08 13.58 -61.16
N THR A 102 66.86 14.03 -60.84
CA THR A 102 66.33 15.31 -61.32
C THR A 102 67.09 16.50 -60.71
N TRP A 103 67.57 16.38 -59.46
CA TRP A 103 68.47 17.35 -58.83
C TRP A 103 69.89 17.34 -59.43
N ALA A 104 70.38 16.18 -59.87
CA ALA A 104 71.73 16.06 -60.44
C ALA A 104 71.86 16.58 -61.90
N VAL A 105 70.79 16.54 -62.71
CA VAL A 105 70.85 16.94 -64.13
C VAL A 105 71.31 18.40 -64.34
N PRO A 106 70.83 19.42 -63.61
CA PRO A 106 71.33 20.79 -63.75
C PRO A 106 72.83 20.93 -63.40
N ILE A 107 73.31 20.17 -62.41
CA ILE A 107 74.72 20.18 -61.99
C ILE A 107 75.60 19.57 -63.09
N LEU A 108 75.13 18.51 -63.74
CA LEU A 108 75.80 17.91 -64.91
C LEU A 108 75.76 18.83 -66.14
N GLY A 109 74.67 19.58 -66.35
CA GLY A 109 74.60 20.62 -67.38
C GLY A 109 75.60 21.75 -67.16
N PHE A 110 75.71 22.23 -65.91
CA PHE A 110 76.69 23.24 -65.54
C PHE A 110 78.14 22.73 -65.70
N LEU A 111 78.41 21.48 -65.32
CA LEU A 111 79.69 20.83 -65.59
C LEU A 111 79.98 20.75 -67.10
N GLY A 112 78.95 20.50 -67.92
CA GLY A 112 79.00 20.60 -69.38
C GLY A 112 79.44 21.98 -69.87
N THR A 113 78.82 23.07 -69.38
CA THR A 113 79.27 24.43 -69.72
C THR A 113 80.70 24.71 -69.29
N VAL A 114 81.10 24.31 -68.07
CA VAL A 114 82.46 24.56 -67.57
C VAL A 114 83.50 23.83 -68.43
N LEU A 115 83.24 22.58 -68.80
CA LEU A 115 84.11 21.81 -69.68
C LEU A 115 84.17 22.41 -71.09
N GLY A 116 83.03 22.69 -71.72
CA GLY A 116 82.97 23.24 -73.08
C GLY A 116 83.65 24.61 -73.20
N ILE A 117 83.40 25.53 -72.25
CA ILE A 117 84.08 26.84 -72.17
C ILE A 117 85.59 26.65 -71.94
N THR A 118 85.99 25.70 -71.08
CA THR A 118 87.42 25.40 -70.87
C THR A 118 88.08 24.91 -72.15
N THR A 119 87.46 23.99 -72.90
CA THR A 119 88.01 23.46 -74.15
C THR A 119 88.01 24.49 -75.29
N ALA A 120 87.02 25.37 -75.35
CA ALA A 120 86.94 26.44 -76.35
C ALA A 120 88.03 27.51 -76.18
N ILE A 121 88.53 27.71 -74.94
CA ILE A 121 89.55 28.72 -74.62
C ILE A 121 90.95 28.09 -74.49
N SER A 122 91.07 26.82 -74.11
CA SER A 122 92.35 26.16 -73.89
C SER A 122 93.19 26.04 -75.17
N GLY A 123 94.37 26.66 -75.18
CA GLY A 123 95.33 26.59 -76.29
C GLY A 123 95.23 27.69 -77.35
N VAL A 124 94.30 28.65 -77.20
CA VAL A 124 94.18 29.77 -78.15
C VAL A 124 95.15 30.89 -77.77
N SER A 125 96.19 31.13 -78.58
CA SER A 125 97.06 32.32 -78.45
C SER A 125 96.43 33.55 -79.13
N PRO A 126 96.85 34.79 -78.79
CA PRO A 126 96.26 36.01 -79.34
C PRO A 126 96.27 36.09 -80.88
N GLU A 127 97.32 35.56 -81.52
CA GLU A 127 97.49 35.55 -82.98
C GLU A 127 96.64 34.48 -83.67
N VAL A 128 96.25 33.43 -82.94
CA VAL A 128 95.38 32.36 -83.43
C VAL A 128 93.91 32.72 -83.25
N LEU A 129 93.56 33.42 -82.16
CA LEU A 129 92.18 33.84 -81.85
C LEU A 129 91.50 34.51 -83.04
N GLU A 130 92.15 35.48 -83.68
CA GLU A 130 91.59 36.25 -84.81
C GLU A 130 91.24 35.39 -86.04
N LYS A 131 91.91 34.23 -86.22
CA LYS A 131 91.58 33.24 -87.26
C LYS A 131 90.65 32.13 -86.79
N SER A 132 90.54 31.90 -85.48
CA SER A 132 89.80 30.79 -84.87
C SER A 132 88.52 31.24 -84.14
N LEU A 133 88.10 32.50 -84.30
CA LEU A 133 86.87 33.05 -83.69
C LEU A 133 85.62 32.18 -83.92
N SER A 134 85.46 31.55 -85.09
CA SER A 134 84.37 30.58 -85.31
C SER A 134 84.48 29.43 -84.32
N THR A 135 85.60 28.69 -84.32
CA THR A 135 85.83 27.52 -83.47
C THR A 135 85.64 27.81 -81.98
N VAL A 136 86.06 28.99 -81.51
CA VAL A 136 85.83 29.42 -80.13
C VAL A 136 84.34 29.69 -79.87
N THR A 137 83.64 30.34 -80.81
CA THR A 137 82.19 30.61 -80.73
C THR A 137 81.37 29.33 -80.79
N ASP A 138 81.74 28.40 -81.66
CA ASP A 138 81.09 27.10 -81.86
C ASP A 138 81.18 26.25 -80.57
N GLY A 139 82.37 26.17 -79.95
CA GLY A 139 82.55 25.50 -78.66
C GLY A 139 81.84 26.20 -77.49
N LEU A 140 81.71 27.53 -77.53
CA LEU A 140 80.93 28.29 -76.55
C LEU A 140 79.42 28.04 -76.70
N ALA A 141 78.94 27.91 -77.94
CA ALA A 141 77.54 27.60 -78.26
C ALA A 141 77.18 26.17 -77.83
N GLU A 142 78.01 25.17 -78.17
CA GLU A 142 77.85 23.79 -77.68
C GLU A 142 77.81 23.75 -76.15
N ALA A 143 78.72 24.48 -75.48
CA ALA A 143 78.71 24.61 -74.04
C ALA A 143 77.35 25.10 -73.50
N PHE A 144 76.84 26.23 -74.00
CA PHE A 144 75.53 26.76 -73.58
C PHE A 144 74.36 25.81 -73.88
N ASP A 145 74.36 25.14 -75.03
CA ASP A 145 73.34 24.17 -75.42
C ASP A 145 73.28 22.97 -74.45
N THR A 146 74.40 22.51 -73.90
CA THR A 146 74.37 21.45 -72.87
C THR A 146 73.61 21.87 -71.61
N THR A 147 73.76 23.12 -71.16
CA THR A 147 73.00 23.65 -70.01
C THR A 147 71.54 23.92 -70.37
N ALA A 148 71.25 24.47 -71.55
CA ALA A 148 69.87 24.69 -72.01
C ALA A 148 69.10 23.36 -72.08
N LEU A 149 69.70 22.33 -72.66
CA LEU A 149 69.16 20.97 -72.74
C LEU A 149 68.98 20.34 -71.34
N ALA A 150 69.96 20.49 -70.45
CA ALA A 150 69.88 19.96 -69.08
C ALA A 150 68.74 20.63 -68.27
N LEU A 151 68.57 21.95 -68.37
CA LEU A 151 67.49 22.68 -67.71
C LEU A 151 66.11 22.29 -68.29
N ALA A 152 65.99 22.20 -69.62
CA ALA A 152 64.76 21.76 -70.28
C ALA A 152 64.38 20.32 -69.89
N LEU A 153 65.35 19.40 -69.88
CA LEU A 153 65.17 18.01 -69.46
C LEU A 153 64.79 17.91 -67.97
N THR A 154 65.36 18.78 -67.12
CA THR A 154 65.02 18.86 -65.70
C THR A 154 63.58 19.31 -65.51
N MET A 155 63.17 20.42 -66.16
CA MET A 155 61.80 20.94 -66.08
C MET A 155 60.76 19.92 -66.57
N LEU A 156 61.04 19.27 -67.70
CA LEU A 156 60.20 18.19 -68.23
C LEU A 156 60.12 17.00 -67.27
N THR A 157 61.25 16.60 -66.67
CA THR A 157 61.30 15.50 -65.71
C THR A 157 60.56 15.83 -64.41
N MET A 158 60.68 17.05 -63.89
CA MET A 158 59.91 17.52 -62.72
C MET A 158 58.41 17.49 -62.99
N PHE A 159 57.97 18.03 -64.14
CA PHE A 159 56.56 18.06 -64.52
C PHE A 159 55.97 16.65 -64.69
N LEU A 160 56.69 15.76 -65.37
CA LEU A 160 56.28 14.36 -65.51
C LEU A 160 56.31 13.61 -64.17
N SER A 161 57.26 13.91 -63.27
CA SER A 161 57.28 13.35 -61.92
C SER A 161 56.04 13.75 -61.13
N PHE A 162 55.72 15.04 -61.10
CA PHE A 162 54.53 15.56 -60.44
C PHE A 162 53.23 14.92 -60.96
N LEU A 163 53.09 14.77 -62.29
CA LEU A 163 51.90 14.13 -62.87
C LEU A 163 51.73 12.66 -62.48
N VAL A 164 52.82 11.87 -62.46
CA VAL A 164 52.75 10.45 -62.07
C VAL A 164 52.57 10.32 -60.55
N GLU A 165 53.29 11.10 -59.75
CA GLU A 165 53.18 11.12 -58.28
C GLU A 165 51.77 11.51 -57.83
N ARG A 166 51.17 12.54 -58.45
CA ARG A 166 49.80 12.97 -58.19
C ARG A 166 48.75 11.93 -58.60
N ALA A 167 49.00 11.18 -59.67
CA ALA A 167 48.12 10.09 -60.09
C ALA A 167 48.22 8.86 -59.18
N GLU A 168 49.41 8.57 -58.66
CA GLU A 168 49.68 7.43 -57.77
C GLU A 168 49.10 7.68 -56.36
N GLN A 169 49.28 8.89 -55.82
CA GLN A 169 48.55 9.40 -54.66
C GLN A 169 47.03 9.22 -54.83
N GLY A 170 46.48 9.67 -55.97
CA GLY A 170 45.05 9.56 -56.26
C GLY A 170 44.52 8.13 -56.37
N ILE A 171 45.39 7.13 -56.61
CA ILE A 171 45.02 5.69 -56.55
C ILE A 171 45.11 5.18 -55.11
N HIS A 172 46.15 5.53 -54.35
CA HIS A 172 46.23 5.23 -52.91
C HIS A 172 45.00 5.76 -52.17
N ASP A 173 44.61 7.02 -52.39
CA ASP A 173 43.40 7.64 -51.83
C ASP A 173 42.10 6.88 -52.20
N GLN A 174 42.04 6.24 -53.36
CA GLN A 174 40.88 5.43 -53.78
C GLN A 174 40.89 4.05 -53.13
N VAL A 175 42.06 3.43 -52.99
CA VAL A 175 42.21 2.13 -52.32
C VAL A 175 41.91 2.26 -50.83
N ASP A 176 42.49 3.25 -50.14
CA ASP A 176 42.33 3.36 -48.69
C ASP A 176 40.87 3.73 -48.33
N ARG A 177 40.18 4.57 -49.14
CA ARG A 177 38.71 4.78 -49.02
C ARG A 177 37.86 3.56 -49.37
N TYR A 178 38.30 2.68 -50.27
CA TYR A 178 37.60 1.41 -50.55
C TYR A 178 37.74 0.46 -49.36
N VAL A 179 38.96 0.33 -48.82
CA VAL A 179 39.26 -0.57 -47.70
C VAL A 179 38.51 -0.12 -46.44
N ASP A 180 38.50 1.18 -46.16
CA ASP A 180 37.71 1.81 -45.09
C ASP A 180 36.21 1.47 -45.23
N ARG A 181 35.58 1.87 -46.36
CA ARG A 181 34.14 1.66 -46.61
C ARG A 181 33.72 0.18 -46.54
N GLU A 182 34.53 -0.73 -47.08
CA GLU A 182 34.16 -2.15 -47.20
C GLU A 182 34.54 -3.00 -45.97
N LEU A 183 35.44 -2.53 -45.08
CA LEU A 183 35.93 -3.31 -43.93
C LEU A 183 35.70 -2.65 -42.56
N ALA A 184 35.85 -1.33 -42.42
CA ALA A 184 35.89 -0.67 -41.11
C ALA A 184 34.62 -0.89 -40.28
N HIS A 185 33.45 -0.92 -40.93
CA HIS A 185 32.16 -1.17 -40.29
C HIS A 185 31.64 -2.61 -40.49
N ARG A 186 32.34 -3.43 -41.29
CA ARG A 186 31.88 -4.78 -41.66
C ARG A 186 31.98 -5.78 -40.52
N PHE A 187 32.97 -5.63 -39.64
CA PHE A 187 33.23 -6.59 -38.58
C PHE A 187 32.60 -6.17 -37.25
N GLU A 188 32.13 -7.17 -36.50
CA GLU A 188 31.79 -7.02 -35.09
C GLU A 188 33.00 -6.56 -34.32
N ARG A 189 33.02 -5.26 -34.01
CA ARG A 189 33.86 -4.71 -32.95
C ARG A 189 33.30 -5.27 -31.64
N ALA A 190 33.88 -6.37 -31.18
CA ALA A 190 33.78 -6.77 -29.78
C ALA A 190 34.04 -5.52 -28.95
N GLY A 191 33.04 -5.09 -28.17
CA GLY A 191 32.96 -3.71 -27.70
C GLY A 191 34.26 -3.25 -27.03
N SER A 192 34.53 -1.93 -27.11
CA SER A 192 35.48 -1.28 -26.21
C SER A 192 35.25 -1.76 -24.78
N GLU A 193 36.25 -1.73 -23.90
CA GLU A 193 36.10 -2.28 -22.53
C GLU A 193 34.83 -1.77 -21.82
N GLU A 194 34.42 -0.53 -22.11
CA GLU A 194 33.11 0.07 -21.79
C GLU A 194 31.92 -0.87 -22.02
N GLY A 195 31.83 -1.58 -23.16
CA GLY A 195 30.75 -2.53 -23.45
C GLY A 195 30.74 -3.72 -22.48
N LYS A 196 31.91 -4.25 -22.10
CA LYS A 196 32.02 -5.28 -21.05
C LYS A 196 31.62 -4.73 -19.68
N TYR A 197 32.02 -3.50 -19.37
CA TYR A 197 31.61 -2.80 -18.14
C TYR A 197 30.10 -2.52 -18.10
N VAL A 198 29.49 -2.13 -19.23
CA VAL A 198 28.04 -1.91 -19.37
C VAL A 198 27.28 -3.23 -19.24
N ASP A 199 27.73 -4.31 -19.88
CA ASP A 199 27.10 -5.63 -19.73
C ASP A 199 27.30 -6.21 -18.32
N GLY A 200 28.40 -5.87 -17.64
CA GLY A 200 28.62 -6.18 -16.22
C GLY A 200 27.66 -5.39 -15.32
N LEU A 201 27.59 -4.08 -15.51
CA LEU A 201 26.70 -3.18 -14.78
C LEU A 201 25.22 -3.54 -15.00
N ARG A 202 24.84 -3.94 -16.20
CA ARG A 202 23.49 -4.39 -16.56
C ARG A 202 23.12 -5.69 -15.82
N ARG A 203 24.01 -6.68 -15.81
CA ARG A 203 23.85 -7.90 -14.99
C ARG A 203 23.78 -7.61 -13.49
N HIS A 204 24.60 -6.68 -12.99
CA HIS A 204 24.56 -6.28 -11.59
C HIS A 204 23.24 -5.56 -11.24
N ALA A 205 22.74 -4.67 -12.11
CA ALA A 205 21.45 -4.02 -11.94
C ALA A 205 20.28 -5.02 -11.98
N GLU A 206 20.33 -6.02 -12.86
CA GLU A 206 19.34 -7.08 -12.96
C GLU A 206 19.30 -7.97 -11.70
N VAL A 207 20.47 -8.35 -11.16
CA VAL A 207 20.59 -9.05 -9.87
C VAL A 207 20.08 -8.19 -8.70
N LEU A 208 20.37 -6.88 -8.70
CA LEU A 208 19.85 -5.96 -7.68
C LEU A 208 18.33 -5.82 -7.76
N LEU A 209 17.75 -5.74 -8.96
CA LEU A 209 16.29 -5.70 -9.16
C LEU A 209 15.62 -6.99 -8.66
N GLN A 210 16.19 -8.16 -8.97
CA GLN A 210 15.71 -9.45 -8.44
C GLN A 210 15.84 -9.53 -6.90
N ALA A 211 16.92 -9.01 -6.33
CA ALA A 211 17.11 -8.97 -4.88
C ALA A 211 16.12 -8.03 -4.18
N VAL A 212 15.78 -6.88 -4.80
CA VAL A 212 14.78 -5.92 -4.32
C VAL A 212 13.36 -6.48 -4.45
N ASP A 213 12.97 -7.06 -5.59
CA ASP A 213 11.67 -7.73 -5.74
C ASP A 213 11.52 -8.87 -4.72
N GLY A 214 12.52 -9.74 -4.61
CA GLY A 214 12.55 -10.79 -3.61
C GLY A 214 12.52 -10.26 -2.16
N LEU A 215 13.01 -9.06 -1.87
CA LEU A 215 12.86 -8.41 -0.57
C LEU A 215 11.44 -7.88 -0.35
N VAL A 216 10.86 -7.19 -1.34
CA VAL A 216 9.50 -6.63 -1.31
C VAL A 216 8.46 -7.74 -1.15
N GLN A 217 8.58 -8.85 -1.88
CA GLN A 217 7.70 -10.01 -1.75
C GLN A 217 7.80 -10.67 -0.36
N ARG A 218 9.02 -10.80 0.19
CA ARG A 218 9.22 -11.30 1.57
C ARG A 218 8.60 -10.36 2.60
N GLN A 219 8.76 -9.05 2.42
CA GLN A 219 8.16 -8.04 3.30
C GLN A 219 6.62 -8.10 3.22
N ALA A 220 6.03 -8.10 2.03
CA ALA A 220 4.59 -8.21 1.83
C ALA A 220 4.02 -9.50 2.48
N LYS A 221 4.72 -10.63 2.34
CA LYS A 221 4.33 -11.89 3.00
C LYS A 221 4.38 -11.79 4.53
N LEU A 222 5.43 -11.20 5.11
CA LEU A 222 5.53 -10.99 6.56
C LEU A 222 4.43 -10.05 7.08
N TRP A 223 4.11 -8.98 6.36
CA TRP A 223 3.00 -8.08 6.71
C TRP A 223 1.64 -8.76 6.62
N ALA A 224 1.40 -9.61 5.61
CA ALA A 224 0.17 -10.42 5.55
C ALA A 224 0.06 -11.37 6.76
N GLN A 225 1.16 -12.03 7.13
CA GLN A 225 1.19 -12.94 8.29
C GLN A 225 0.98 -12.21 9.63
N THR A 226 1.57 -11.03 9.84
CA THR A 226 1.37 -10.27 11.09
C THR A 226 -0.03 -9.65 11.17
N ILE A 227 -0.63 -9.24 10.05
CA ILE A 227 -2.04 -8.81 10.00
C ILE A 227 -2.97 -9.98 10.32
N GLU A 228 -2.74 -11.17 9.74
CA GLU A 228 -3.55 -12.36 10.01
C GLU A 228 -3.44 -12.81 11.49
N GLU A 229 -2.23 -12.80 12.07
CA GLU A 229 -2.08 -13.05 13.51
C GLU A 229 -2.75 -11.99 14.38
N ALA A 230 -2.66 -10.71 14.01
CA ALA A 230 -3.29 -9.63 14.76
C ALA A 230 -4.83 -9.75 14.73
N ASP A 231 -5.41 -10.09 13.59
CA ASP A 231 -6.85 -10.31 13.44
C ASP A 231 -7.32 -11.54 14.22
N ARG A 232 -6.61 -12.68 14.13
CA ARG A 232 -6.88 -13.86 14.98
C ARG A 232 -6.84 -13.52 16.46
N ARG A 233 -5.79 -12.82 16.94
CA ARG A 233 -5.66 -12.37 18.35
C ARG A 233 -6.79 -11.42 18.76
N ARG A 234 -7.23 -10.53 17.86
CA ARG A 234 -8.38 -9.63 18.08
C ARG A 234 -9.68 -10.42 18.21
N ASN A 235 -9.98 -11.29 17.26
CA ASN A 235 -11.20 -12.11 17.25
C ASN A 235 -11.27 -13.02 18.49
N ASP A 236 -10.15 -13.59 18.94
CA ASP A 236 -10.11 -14.40 20.16
C ASP A 236 -10.14 -13.56 21.45
N ALA A 237 -9.70 -12.29 21.43
CA ALA A 237 -9.96 -11.35 22.51
C ALA A 237 -11.45 -10.97 22.57
N GLU A 238 -12.07 -10.69 21.42
CA GLU A 238 -13.49 -10.33 21.32
C GLU A 238 -14.40 -11.48 21.79
N LYS A 239 -14.17 -12.72 21.37
CA LYS A 239 -14.90 -13.90 21.88
C LYS A 239 -14.80 -14.03 23.41
N ARG A 240 -13.59 -13.85 23.98
CA ARG A 240 -13.39 -13.88 25.44
C ARG A 240 -14.10 -12.73 26.15
N GLN A 241 -14.09 -11.54 25.56
CA GLN A 241 -14.84 -10.39 26.08
C GLN A 241 -16.36 -10.62 26.01
N GLN A 242 -16.88 -11.21 24.93
CA GLN A 242 -18.30 -11.58 24.81
C GLN A 242 -18.70 -12.59 25.90
N VAL A 243 -17.92 -13.65 26.12
CA VAL A 243 -18.17 -14.63 27.19
C VAL A 243 -18.15 -13.97 28.57
N LEU A 244 -17.13 -13.15 28.88
CA LEU A 244 -17.02 -12.45 30.16
C LEU A 244 -18.17 -11.45 30.39
N ILE A 245 -18.63 -10.76 29.35
CA ILE A 245 -19.79 -9.85 29.44
C ILE A 245 -21.08 -10.64 29.68
N THR A 246 -21.29 -11.75 28.98
CA THR A 246 -22.46 -12.62 29.19
C THR A 246 -22.48 -13.20 30.61
N GLU A 247 -21.37 -13.76 31.08
CA GLU A 247 -21.25 -14.31 32.44
C GLU A 247 -21.44 -13.23 33.53
N ALA A 248 -20.90 -12.02 33.32
CA ALA A 248 -21.09 -10.91 34.24
C ALA A 248 -22.54 -10.39 34.24
N LEU A 249 -23.22 -10.40 33.09
CA LEU A 249 -24.61 -9.96 32.96
C LEU A 249 -25.59 -11.01 33.51
N GLU A 250 -25.30 -12.30 33.34
CA GLU A 250 -26.00 -13.42 33.97
C GLU A 250 -25.92 -13.33 35.50
N LYS A 251 -24.72 -13.19 36.06
CA LYS A 251 -24.50 -13.00 37.51
C LYS A 251 -25.12 -11.71 38.04
N ALA A 252 -25.13 -10.63 37.25
CA ALA A 252 -25.81 -9.40 37.64
C ALA A 252 -27.34 -9.59 37.67
N LEU A 253 -27.92 -10.27 36.69
CA LEU A 253 -29.35 -10.59 36.67
C LEU A 253 -29.74 -11.48 37.85
N GLU A 254 -29.02 -12.58 38.06
CA GLU A 254 -29.18 -13.50 39.20
C GLU A 254 -29.16 -12.73 40.53
N HIS A 255 -28.14 -11.89 40.75
CA HIS A 255 -28.04 -11.06 41.95
C HIS A 255 -29.20 -10.06 42.09
N THR A 256 -29.67 -9.45 41.00
CA THR A 256 -30.85 -8.55 41.05
C THR A 256 -32.15 -9.31 41.32
N ILE A 257 -32.28 -10.56 40.90
CA ILE A 257 -33.44 -11.42 41.19
C ILE A 257 -33.43 -11.82 42.66
N GLU A 258 -32.31 -12.31 43.20
CA GLU A 258 -32.17 -12.57 44.64
C GLU A 258 -32.46 -11.32 45.49
N ALA A 259 -31.98 -10.15 45.06
CA ALA A 259 -32.22 -8.89 45.75
C ALA A 259 -33.69 -8.45 45.71
N HIS A 260 -34.46 -8.84 44.68
CA HIS A 260 -35.91 -8.63 44.64
C HIS A 260 -36.66 -9.66 45.47
N ASP A 261 -36.30 -10.94 45.41
CA ASP A 261 -36.92 -12.00 46.21
C ASP A 261 -36.79 -11.70 47.73
N ARG A 262 -35.58 -11.38 48.19
CA ARG A 262 -35.33 -10.95 49.58
C ARG A 262 -36.11 -9.68 49.97
N ARG A 263 -36.40 -8.77 49.03
CA ARG A 263 -37.24 -7.58 49.26
C ARG A 263 -38.72 -7.94 49.34
N LEU A 264 -39.21 -8.82 48.47
CA LEU A 264 -40.59 -9.31 48.48
C LEU A 264 -40.88 -10.08 49.76
N ALA A 265 -40.00 -11.01 50.17
CA ALA A 265 -40.11 -11.73 51.43
C ALA A 265 -40.07 -10.79 52.65
N ALA A 266 -39.27 -9.72 52.61
CA ALA A 266 -39.26 -8.70 53.65
C ALA A 266 -40.56 -7.87 53.69
N GLN A 267 -41.15 -7.56 52.53
CA GLN A 267 -42.45 -6.87 52.43
C GLN A 267 -43.60 -7.77 52.88
N GLU A 268 -43.63 -9.04 52.47
CA GLU A 268 -44.62 -10.02 52.92
C GLU A 268 -44.55 -10.20 54.44
N LYS A 269 -43.34 -10.33 55.00
CA LYS A 269 -43.16 -10.35 56.45
C LYS A 269 -43.65 -9.04 57.10
N GLN A 270 -43.34 -7.87 56.55
CA GLN A 270 -43.81 -6.60 57.09
C GLN A 270 -45.36 -6.50 57.10
N VAL A 271 -46.02 -7.03 56.06
CA VAL A 271 -47.49 -7.13 56.00
C VAL A 271 -48.02 -8.13 57.04
N ALA A 272 -47.38 -9.30 57.18
CA ALA A 272 -47.75 -10.31 58.19
C ALA A 272 -47.58 -9.78 59.63
N ASP A 273 -46.45 -9.13 59.94
CA ASP A 273 -46.19 -8.49 61.23
C ASP A 273 -47.20 -7.36 61.50
N HIS A 274 -47.58 -6.58 60.49
CA HIS A 274 -48.63 -5.56 60.60
C HIS A 274 -50.03 -6.16 60.85
N HIS A 275 -50.38 -7.23 60.13
CA HIS A 275 -51.64 -7.96 60.35
C HIS A 275 -51.70 -8.60 61.74
N ALA A 276 -50.60 -9.17 62.22
CA ALA A 276 -50.47 -9.71 63.57
C ALA A 276 -50.62 -8.61 64.64
N ALA A 277 -50.02 -7.44 64.43
CA ALA A 277 -50.19 -6.28 65.31
C ALA A 277 -51.65 -5.77 65.34
N LEU A 278 -52.32 -5.73 64.18
CA LEU A 278 -53.73 -5.33 64.06
C LEU A 278 -54.66 -6.35 64.77
N LEU A 279 -54.43 -7.65 64.58
CA LEU A 279 -55.13 -8.70 65.33
C LEU A 279 -54.88 -8.63 66.84
N GLY A 280 -53.65 -8.33 67.26
CA GLY A 280 -53.31 -8.09 68.67
C GLY A 280 -54.03 -6.88 69.27
N GLN A 281 -54.16 -5.78 68.51
CA GLN A 281 -54.95 -4.62 68.91
C GLN A 281 -56.45 -4.96 69.01
N LEU A 282 -57.01 -5.69 68.05
CA LEU A 282 -58.40 -6.16 68.11
C LEU A 282 -58.64 -7.12 69.29
N GLN A 283 -57.69 -8.00 69.61
CA GLN A 283 -57.79 -8.90 70.76
C GLN A 283 -57.70 -8.15 72.09
N ALA A 284 -56.84 -7.13 72.19
CA ALA A 284 -56.78 -6.26 73.36
C ALA A 284 -58.07 -5.43 73.55
N LEU A 285 -58.67 -4.96 72.44
CA LEU A 285 -59.92 -4.21 72.45
C LEU A 285 -61.11 -5.12 72.81
N ALA A 286 -61.16 -6.34 72.26
CA ALA A 286 -62.15 -7.35 72.64
C ALA A 286 -62.02 -7.76 74.11
N LYS A 287 -60.79 -7.87 74.65
CA LYS A 287 -60.57 -8.11 76.08
C LYS A 287 -61.09 -6.95 76.92
N SER A 288 -60.76 -5.70 76.56
CA SER A 288 -61.25 -4.49 77.23
C SER A 288 -62.79 -4.47 77.31
N VAL A 289 -63.49 -4.76 76.20
CA VAL A 289 -64.96 -4.86 76.17
C VAL A 289 -65.48 -5.99 77.07
N GLY A 290 -64.79 -7.13 77.13
CA GLY A 290 -65.13 -8.23 78.03
C GLY A 290 -64.94 -7.87 79.51
N ASP A 291 -63.83 -7.24 79.86
CA ASP A 291 -63.51 -6.80 81.22
C ASP A 291 -64.53 -5.73 81.69
N THR A 292 -64.85 -4.72 80.86
CA THR A 292 -65.91 -3.74 81.16
C THR A 292 -67.31 -4.39 81.24
N GLY A 293 -67.60 -5.40 80.42
CA GLY A 293 -68.85 -6.16 80.51
C GLY A 293 -69.00 -6.90 81.84
N ASN A 294 -67.92 -7.51 82.34
CA ASN A 294 -67.88 -8.15 83.66
C ASN A 294 -68.08 -7.14 84.80
N GLU A 295 -67.46 -5.95 84.72
CA GLU A 295 -67.68 -4.87 85.71
C GLU A 295 -69.14 -4.39 85.72
N GLN A 296 -69.76 -4.19 84.55
CA GLN A 296 -71.17 -3.83 84.47
C GLN A 296 -72.07 -4.93 85.07
N GLN A 297 -71.82 -6.20 84.76
CA GLN A 297 -72.59 -7.31 85.32
C GLN A 297 -72.42 -7.44 86.85
N ALA A 298 -71.22 -7.18 87.38
CA ALA A 298 -70.98 -7.13 88.83
C ALA A 298 -71.76 -6.00 89.51
N SER A 299 -71.84 -4.82 88.89
CA SER A 299 -72.63 -3.69 89.43
C SER A 299 -74.13 -4.00 89.48
N LEU A 300 -74.67 -4.66 88.44
CA LEU A 300 -76.07 -5.09 88.39
C LEU A 300 -76.38 -6.17 89.45
N ALA A 301 -75.44 -7.08 89.72
CA ALA A 301 -75.58 -8.08 90.77
C ALA A 301 -75.67 -7.46 92.18
N GLN A 302 -74.91 -6.38 92.46
CA GLN A 302 -75.02 -5.65 93.73
C GLN A 302 -76.40 -4.97 93.89
N VAL A 303 -76.94 -4.36 92.82
CA VAL A 303 -78.28 -3.76 92.84
C VAL A 303 -79.36 -4.82 93.10
N ALA A 304 -79.27 -5.98 92.45
CA ALA A 304 -80.20 -7.08 92.66
C ALA A 304 -80.16 -7.63 94.11
N ALA A 305 -78.97 -7.73 94.71
CA ALA A 305 -78.81 -8.16 96.10
C ALA A 305 -79.46 -7.19 97.11
N GLY A 306 -79.37 -5.88 96.86
CA GLY A 306 -80.04 -4.87 97.70
C GLY A 306 -81.57 -4.99 97.72
N ILE A 307 -82.17 -5.26 96.55
CA ILE A 307 -83.62 -5.44 96.42
C ILE A 307 -84.10 -6.70 97.17
N ALA A 308 -83.33 -7.80 97.11
CA ALA A 308 -83.69 -9.05 97.77
C ALA A 308 -83.76 -8.93 99.31
N ALA A 309 -82.85 -8.17 99.92
CA ALA A 309 -82.85 -7.95 101.37
C ALA A 309 -84.12 -7.24 101.86
N GLN A 310 -84.59 -6.22 101.14
CA GLN A 310 -85.73 -5.40 101.53
C GLN A 310 -87.08 -6.14 101.48
N LEU A 311 -87.20 -7.16 100.61
CA LEU A 311 -88.33 -8.09 100.60
C LEU A 311 -88.36 -9.02 101.83
N GLN A 312 -87.19 -9.42 102.34
CA GLN A 312 -87.10 -10.47 103.36
C GLN A 312 -87.52 -10.02 104.77
N ASP A 313 -87.45 -8.72 105.08
CA ASP A 313 -87.99 -8.18 106.34
C ASP A 313 -89.52 -7.95 106.30
N SER A 314 -90.10 -7.80 105.09
CA SER A 314 -91.55 -7.61 104.93
C SER A 314 -92.34 -8.87 105.31
N ASP A 315 -91.83 -10.07 104.98
CA ASP A 315 -92.50 -11.36 105.29
C ASP A 315 -92.57 -11.66 106.80
N LYS A 316 -91.58 -11.19 107.58
CA LYS A 316 -91.53 -11.39 109.05
C LYS A 316 -92.66 -10.67 109.78
N TYR A 317 -93.13 -9.54 109.24
CA TYR A 317 -94.16 -8.71 109.88
C TYR A 317 -95.56 -9.36 109.78
N LEU A 318 -95.88 -9.95 108.62
CA LEU A 318 -97.19 -10.56 108.35
C LEU A 318 -97.47 -11.78 109.23
N ARG A 319 -96.50 -12.69 109.40
CA ARG A 319 -96.68 -13.92 110.18
C ARG A 319 -97.07 -13.65 111.64
N ARG A 320 -96.54 -12.56 112.22
CA ARG A 320 -96.77 -12.20 113.63
C ARG A 320 -98.19 -11.68 113.91
N LEU A 321 -98.93 -11.28 112.88
CA LEU A 321 -100.34 -10.87 113.00
C LEU A 321 -101.31 -12.08 112.98
N GLN A 322 -100.91 -13.16 112.31
CA GLN A 322 -101.77 -14.31 112.01
C GLN A 322 -101.97 -15.24 113.24
N GLU A 323 -100.95 -15.36 114.09
CA GLU A 323 -100.98 -16.16 115.33
C GLU A 323 -102.07 -15.65 116.31
N THR A 324 -102.17 -14.33 116.49
CA THR A 324 -103.02 -13.67 117.50
C THR A 324 -104.52 -13.78 117.21
N LEU A 325 -104.90 -13.90 115.93
CA LEU A 325 -106.29 -14.11 115.52
C LEU A 325 -106.79 -15.52 115.89
N ASN A 326 -105.94 -16.53 115.76
CA ASN A 326 -106.34 -17.92 115.92
C ASN A 326 -106.72 -18.27 117.36
N GLN A 327 -106.10 -17.61 118.35
CA GLN A 327 -106.42 -17.79 119.78
C GLN A 327 -107.82 -17.32 120.17
N ASN A 328 -108.42 -16.39 119.43
CA ASN A 328 -109.77 -15.88 119.73
C ASN A 328 -110.90 -16.77 119.14
N LEU A 329 -110.64 -17.48 118.04
CA LEU A 329 -111.66 -18.28 117.36
C LEU A 329 -112.04 -19.57 118.11
N ALA A 330 -111.14 -20.15 118.90
CA ALA A 330 -111.41 -21.36 119.69
C ALA A 330 -112.39 -21.13 120.85
N ALA A 331 -112.59 -19.88 121.30
CA ALA A 331 -113.39 -19.56 122.48
C ALA A 331 -114.89 -19.34 122.19
N LEU A 332 -115.32 -19.29 120.92
CA LEU A 332 -116.66 -18.81 120.55
C LEU A 332 -117.63 -19.88 120.00
N ALA A 333 -117.19 -21.11 119.78
CA ALA A 333 -118.00 -22.17 119.16
C ALA A 333 -118.81 -23.02 120.17
N GLY A 334 -119.30 -22.40 121.25
CA GLY A 334 -119.95 -23.04 122.40
C GLY A 334 -121.48 -22.94 122.47
N ALA A 335 -122.15 -22.65 121.35
CA ALA A 335 -123.62 -22.59 121.21
C ALA A 335 -124.00 -22.70 119.72
N GLY A 336 -125.21 -23.12 119.31
CA GLY A 336 -126.35 -23.64 120.06
C GLY A 336 -127.50 -23.96 119.09
N THR A 337 -128.20 -25.08 119.25
CA THR A 337 -129.14 -25.61 118.24
C THR A 337 -130.58 -25.13 118.42
N PHE A 338 -131.05 -24.16 117.62
CA PHE A 338 -132.50 -23.90 117.51
C PHE A 338 -132.95 -23.14 116.23
N GLU A 339 -133.34 -23.87 115.17
CA GLU A 339 -134.37 -23.36 114.23
C GLU A 339 -135.24 -24.47 113.60
N GLN A 340 -135.44 -25.59 114.30
CA GLN A 340 -136.49 -26.57 113.94
C GLN A 340 -137.87 -26.14 114.49
N ALA A 341 -138.18 -24.86 114.30
CA ALA A 341 -139.41 -24.15 114.67
C ALA A 341 -139.77 -23.10 113.58
N ILE A 342 -139.40 -23.35 112.32
CA ILE A 342 -140.20 -24.10 111.32
C ILE A 342 -141.41 -23.32 110.80
N HIS A 343 -141.43 -23.18 109.46
CA HIS A 343 -142.60 -23.00 108.56
C HIS A 343 -143.87 -22.28 109.07
N SER A 344 -143.70 -21.19 109.81
CA SER A 344 -144.49 -19.98 109.59
C SER A 344 -143.51 -18.80 109.54
N LEU A 345 -143.58 -17.88 108.58
CA LEU A 345 -144.76 -17.43 107.83
C LEU A 345 -144.43 -17.14 106.34
N THR A 346 -144.32 -18.19 105.50
CA THR A 346 -144.12 -18.11 104.04
C THR A 346 -145.39 -17.63 103.28
N ALA A 347 -146.07 -16.63 103.82
CA ALA A 347 -147.36 -16.12 103.36
C ALA A 347 -147.47 -14.59 103.34
N ALA A 348 -146.59 -13.86 104.03
CA ALA A 348 -146.76 -12.42 104.26
C ALA A 348 -145.98 -11.50 103.31
N ILE A 349 -144.70 -11.77 103.06
CA ILE A 349 -143.77 -10.79 102.43
C ILE A 349 -143.40 -11.23 101.00
N HIS A 350 -144.42 -11.34 100.15
CA HIS A 350 -144.27 -11.55 98.71
C HIS A 350 -144.72 -10.34 97.86
N LEU A 351 -145.11 -9.24 98.53
CA LEU A 351 -145.57 -7.99 97.91
C LEU A 351 -144.96 -6.77 98.61
N MET A 352 -143.87 -6.26 98.04
CA MET A 352 -143.60 -4.85 97.67
C MET A 352 -142.10 -4.71 97.38
N THR A 353 -141.63 -5.12 96.19
CA THR A 353 -141.60 -4.32 94.95
C THR A 353 -140.48 -3.27 94.97
N ALA A 354 -139.43 -3.51 94.17
CA ALA A 354 -138.15 -2.79 94.22
C ALA A 354 -138.14 -1.39 93.54
N ARG A 355 -137.18 -0.53 93.93
CA ARG A 355 -136.99 0.84 93.38
C ARG A 355 -135.51 1.36 93.40
N THR A 356 -134.95 1.59 92.20
CA THR A 356 -134.24 2.83 91.69
C THR A 356 -133.34 3.74 92.57
N ALA A 357 -132.12 4.15 92.09
CA ALA A 357 -131.45 5.48 92.30
C ALA A 357 -130.09 5.69 91.52
N THR A 358 -129.55 6.94 91.32
CA THR A 358 -128.35 7.25 90.45
C THR A 358 -127.31 8.41 90.83
N PRO A 359 -127.06 9.59 90.12
CA PRO A 359 -125.69 9.99 89.60
C PRO A 359 -125.15 11.50 89.63
N PRO A 360 -123.81 11.78 89.57
CA PRO A 360 -123.19 13.11 89.21
C PRO A 360 -121.80 13.12 88.40
N ALA A 361 -121.29 14.27 87.86
CA ALA A 361 -119.96 14.41 87.13
C ALA A 361 -119.36 15.86 86.89
N GLY A 362 -118.11 16.00 86.35
CA GLY A 362 -117.34 17.24 85.90
C GLY A 362 -115.89 16.89 85.38
N ALA A 363 -114.86 17.71 85.02
CA ALA A 363 -114.50 19.13 84.62
C ALA A 363 -112.92 19.18 84.35
N ALA A 364 -112.09 20.18 83.92
CA ALA A 364 -111.99 21.42 83.07
C ALA A 364 -110.48 21.96 83.12
N SER A 365 -109.81 22.91 82.38
CA SER A 365 -109.95 23.66 81.07
C SER A 365 -108.78 24.72 80.76
N ARG A 366 -108.23 24.83 79.50
CA ARG A 366 -107.68 26.03 78.70
C ARG A 366 -106.19 26.57 78.63
N ILE A 367 -105.80 27.04 77.39
CA ILE A 367 -104.83 28.13 76.94
C ILE A 367 -103.28 27.83 76.90
N GLY A 368 -102.33 28.42 76.10
CA GLY A 368 -102.30 29.49 75.04
C GLY A 368 -100.89 29.71 74.31
N PRO A 369 -100.69 30.71 73.36
CA PRO A 369 -99.56 30.74 72.36
C PRO A 369 -98.78 32.09 72.08
N ARG A 370 -97.59 32.08 71.39
CA ARG A 370 -97.11 32.99 70.26
C ARG A 370 -95.56 32.95 69.92
N PRO A 371 -95.05 33.60 68.82
CA PRO A 371 -93.69 33.38 68.26
C PRO A 371 -92.80 34.64 67.97
N GLY A 372 -91.51 34.40 67.66
CA GLY A 372 -90.72 35.11 66.62
C GLY A 372 -89.94 36.40 66.97
N ALA A 373 -88.72 36.54 66.39
CA ALA A 373 -87.83 37.72 66.37
C ALA A 373 -87.26 38.20 67.73
N ALA A 374 -86.09 38.84 67.84
CA ALA A 374 -84.91 38.98 66.96
C ALA A 374 -83.71 39.55 67.80
N ALA A 375 -82.55 39.72 67.14
CA ALA A 375 -81.26 40.19 67.68
C ALA A 375 -80.46 39.16 68.52
#